data_AF-A0A2V7YKW3-F1
#
_entry.id   AF-A0A2V7YKW3-F1
#
_cell.length_a   1.000
_cell.length_b   1.000
_cell.length_c   1.000
_cell.angle_alpha   90.00
_cell.angle_beta   90.00
_cell.angle_gamma   90.00
#
_symmetry.space_group_name_H-M   'P 1'
#
loop_
_entity.id
_entity.type
_entity.pdbx_description
1 polymer ?
#
loop_
_entity_poly.entity_id
_entity_poly.type
_entity_poly.pdbx_seq_one_letter_code
_entity_poly.pdbx_strand_id
1 'polypeptide(L)'
;MSSGIGIDKATEISPSDFERLLLRTLAAVKKGDFSARMPVEFTGTAGKISDTLNEIIEMQERTNNEIERISKVVGKEGKLNQRAQIPNASGSWNVVADSVNSL
;
A
#
# COMPACT_ATOMS: atom_id res chain seq x y z
N MET A 1 -40.68 -22.52 -21.30
CA MET A 1 -40.80 -21.86 -19.98
C MET A 1 -39.40 -21.51 -19.51
N SER A 2 -39.09 -20.21 -19.49
CA SER A 2 -37.83 -19.68 -18.98
C SER A 2 -37.98 -19.52 -17.48
N SER A 3 -37.08 -20.11 -16.69
CA SER A 3 -36.93 -19.79 -15.28
C SER A 3 -35.45 -19.59 -15.02
N GLY A 4 -35.06 -18.33 -15.13
CA GLY A 4 -33.83 -17.85 -14.53
C GLY A 4 -33.97 -17.85 -13.00
N ILE A 5 -32.93 -18.30 -12.33
CA ILE A 5 -32.61 -17.86 -10.98
C ILE A 5 -31.11 -17.58 -11.00
N GLY A 6 -30.79 -16.31 -11.27
CA GLY A 6 -29.53 -15.74 -10.85
C GLY A 6 -29.58 -15.51 -9.35
N ILE A 7 -28.47 -15.78 -8.69
CA ILE A 7 -27.98 -15.01 -7.54
C ILE A 7 -26.49 -15.30 -7.46
N ASP A 8 -25.71 -14.47 -8.16
CA ASP A 8 -24.33 -14.20 -7.78
C ASP A 8 -24.36 -13.64 -6.35
N LYS A 9 -24.26 -14.53 -5.36
CA LYS A 9 -23.92 -14.12 -4.00
C LYS A 9 -22.44 -13.72 -4.03
N ALA A 10 -22.17 -12.48 -4.44
CA ALA A 10 -21.04 -11.77 -3.86
C ALA A 10 -21.25 -11.86 -2.35
N THR A 11 -20.46 -12.72 -1.71
CA THR A 11 -20.57 -13.06 -0.29
C THR A 11 -20.62 -11.75 0.50
N GLU A 12 -21.77 -11.43 1.10
CA GLU A 12 -21.84 -10.35 2.09
C GLU A 12 -20.91 -10.76 3.24
N ILE A 13 -19.72 -10.17 3.25
CA ILE A 13 -18.71 -10.41 4.28
C ILE A 13 -19.30 -9.91 5.60
N SER A 14 -19.37 -10.78 6.60
CA SER A 14 -19.81 -10.40 7.94
C SER A 14 -18.89 -9.28 8.47
N PRO A 15 -19.39 -8.31 9.26
CA PRO A 15 -18.54 -7.32 9.92
C PRO A 15 -17.33 -7.95 10.63
N SER A 16 -17.50 -9.14 11.23
CA SER A 16 -16.42 -9.90 11.87
C SER A 16 -15.31 -10.34 10.92
N ASP A 17 -15.65 -10.61 9.67
CA ASP A 17 -14.71 -11.10 8.66
C ASP A 17 -13.89 -9.94 8.09
N PHE A 18 -14.52 -8.77 7.91
CA PHE A 18 -13.82 -7.54 7.57
C PHE A 18 -12.78 -7.17 8.64
N GLU A 19 -13.15 -7.20 9.93
CA GLU A 19 -12.24 -6.89 11.03
C GLU A 19 -11.03 -7.84 11.09
N ARG A 20 -11.27 -9.15 10.91
CA ARG A 20 -10.20 -10.16 10.86
C ARG A 20 -9.27 -9.93 9.68
N LEU A 21 -9.82 -9.58 8.52
CA LEU A 21 -9.04 -9.29 7.33
C LEU A 21 -8.20 -8.03 7.51
N LEU A 22 -8.80 -6.95 8.01
CA LEU A 22 -8.11 -5.71 8.33
C LEU A 22 -6.93 -5.95 9.28
N LEU A 23 -7.16 -6.68 10.38
CA LEU A 23 -6.11 -7.01 11.33
C LEU A 23 -4.97 -7.82 10.68
N ARG A 24 -5.30 -8.80 9.83
CA ARG A 24 -4.30 -9.61 9.11
C ARG A 24 -3.47 -8.75 8.17
N THR A 25 -4.09 -7.86 7.38
CA THR A 25 -3.39 -6.96 6.46
C THR A 25 -2.47 -6.02 7.22
N LEU A 26 -2.96 -5.38 8.30
CA LEU A 26 -2.13 -4.53 9.16
C LEU A 26 -0.95 -5.28 9.78
N ALA A 27 -1.16 -6.52 10.21
CA ALA A 27 -0.09 -7.35 10.76
C ALA A 27 0.97 -7.74 9.72
N ALA A 28 0.58 -7.94 8.45
CA ALA A 28 1.50 -8.20 7.34
C ALA A 28 2.33 -6.95 7.03
N VAL A 29 1.69 -5.79 6.88
CA VAL A 29 2.34 -4.50 6.63
C VAL A 29 3.32 -4.15 7.75
N LYS A 30 2.94 -4.38 9.02
CA LYS A 30 3.84 -4.21 10.17
C LYS A 30 5.11 -5.06 10.07
N LYS A 31 5.05 -6.22 9.41
CA LYS A 31 6.21 -7.11 9.17
C LYS A 31 6.99 -6.74 7.92
N GLY A 32 6.63 -5.66 7.22
CA GLY A 32 7.26 -5.23 5.97
C GLY A 32 6.73 -5.94 4.73
N ASP A 33 5.64 -6.70 4.84
CA ASP A 33 4.97 -7.26 3.66
C ASP A 33 4.08 -6.20 3.02
N PHE A 34 4.67 -5.42 2.11
CA PHE A 34 3.96 -4.42 1.33
C PHE A 34 3.28 -5.00 0.09
N SER A 35 3.20 -6.32 -0.08
CA SER A 35 2.37 -6.95 -1.12
C SER A 35 0.94 -7.22 -0.65
N ALA A 36 0.70 -7.20 0.67
CA ALA A 36 -0.62 -7.39 1.25
C ALA A 36 -1.59 -6.29 0.80
N ARG A 37 -2.85 -6.65 0.53
CA ARG A 37 -3.91 -5.72 0.10
C ARG A 37 -5.25 -6.08 0.73
N MET A 38 -6.07 -5.06 0.97
CA MET A 38 -7.49 -5.23 1.25
C MET A 38 -8.26 -5.42 -0.08
N PRO A 39 -9.31 -6.27 -0.11
CA PRO A 39 -10.26 -6.35 -1.22
C PRO A 39 -10.91 -4.98 -1.53
N VAL A 40 -11.22 -4.74 -2.80
CA VAL A 40 -11.79 -3.46 -3.31
C VAL A 40 -13.29 -3.52 -3.56
N GLU A 41 -13.90 -4.68 -3.28
CA GLU A 41 -15.33 -4.95 -3.47
C GLU A 41 -16.17 -4.41 -2.32
N PHE A 42 -15.54 -3.98 -1.22
CA PHE A 42 -16.23 -3.37 -0.09
C PHE A 42 -16.77 -1.99 -0.45
N THR A 43 -17.95 -1.66 0.10
CA THR A 43 -18.58 -0.35 -0.08
C THR A 43 -18.74 0.38 1.26
N GLY A 44 -19.18 1.63 1.22
CA GLY A 44 -19.36 2.45 2.43
C GLY A 44 -18.06 2.70 3.19
N THR A 45 -18.11 2.69 4.52
CA THR A 45 -16.93 2.91 5.37
C THR A 45 -15.88 1.81 5.21
N ALA A 46 -16.29 0.55 5.05
CA ALA A 46 -15.38 -0.57 4.86
C ALA A 46 -14.59 -0.46 3.54
N GLY A 47 -15.25 -0.01 2.46
CA GLY A 47 -14.60 0.31 1.19
C GLY A 47 -13.57 1.42 1.36
N LYS A 48 -13.96 2.56 1.96
CA LYS A 48 -13.05 3.68 2.21
C LYS A 48 -11.83 3.28 3.04
N ILE A 49 -12.00 2.47 4.08
CA ILE A 49 -10.87 1.95 4.87
C ILE A 49 -9.95 1.09 4.00
N SER A 50 -10.52 0.24 3.14
CA SER A 50 -9.76 -0.65 2.27
C SER A 50 -8.94 0.14 1.25
N ASP A 51 -9.55 1.12 0.59
CA ASP A 51 -8.90 2.00 -0.37
C ASP A 51 -7.77 2.81 0.29
N THR A 52 -8.07 3.49 1.41
CA THR A 52 -7.07 4.29 2.14
C THR A 52 -5.91 3.43 2.64
N LEU A 53 -6.18 2.22 3.17
CA LEU A 53 -5.11 1.32 3.60
C LEU A 53 -4.26 0.87 2.40
N ASN A 54 -4.87 0.51 1.28
CA ASN A 54 -4.15 0.13 0.07
C ASN A 54 -3.26 1.27 -0.46
N GLU A 55 -3.74 2.52 -0.45
CA GLU A 55 -2.95 3.70 -0.81
C GLU A 55 -1.74 3.89 0.12
N ILE A 56 -1.93 3.70 1.43
CA ILE A 56 -0.84 3.75 2.42
C ILE A 56 0.21 2.67 2.13
N ILE A 57 -0.22 1.45 1.83
CA ILE A 57 0.69 0.33 1.54
C ILE A 57 1.46 0.59 0.24
N GLU A 58 0.78 1.07 -0.80
CA GLU A 58 1.40 1.41 -2.07
C GLU A 58 2.46 2.51 -1.93
N MET A 59 2.18 3.54 -1.12
CA MET A 59 3.16 4.58 -0.83
C MET A 59 4.40 4.02 -0.11
N GLN A 60 4.21 3.09 0.84
CA GLN A 60 5.34 2.42 1.52
C GLN A 60 6.16 1.56 0.55
N GLU A 61 5.49 0.79 -0.31
CA GLU A 61 6.15 -0.04 -1.33
C GLU A 61 7.00 0.82 -2.28
N ARG A 62 6.42 1.91 -2.82
CA ARG A 62 7.13 2.85 -3.70
C ARG A 62 8.32 3.50 -3.00
N THR A 63 8.17 3.88 -1.74
CA THR A 63 9.25 4.49 -0.96
C THR A 63 10.40 3.49 -0.71
N ASN A 64 10.08 2.24 -0.36
CA ASN A 64 11.10 1.21 -0.17
C ASN A 64 11.88 0.95 -1.46
N ASN A 65 11.18 0.83 -2.59
CA ASN A 65 11.80 0.63 -3.90
C ASN A 65 12.73 1.80 -4.27
N GLU A 66 12.35 3.03 -3.94
CA GLU A 66 13.18 4.20 -4.21
C GLU A 66 14.44 4.26 -3.33
N ILE A 67 14.32 3.89 -2.05
CA ILE A 67 15.47 3.79 -1.13
C ILE A 67 16.46 2.72 -1.62
N GLU A 68 15.97 1.57 -2.06
CA GLU A 68 16.80 0.51 -2.64
C GLU A 68 17.50 0.96 -3.92
N ARG A 69 16.78 1.67 -4.81
CA ARG A 69 17.34 2.24 -6.03
C ARG A 69 18.47 3.20 -5.72
N ILE A 70 18.25 4.15 -4.80
CA ILE A 70 19.27 5.13 -4.41
C ILE A 70 20.48 4.45 -3.78
N SER A 71 20.26 3.50 -2.87
CA SER A 71 21.33 2.72 -2.24
C SER A 71 22.19 1.99 -3.27
N LYS A 72 21.58 1.45 -4.33
CA LYS A 72 22.31 0.81 -5.44
C LYS A 72 23.08 1.83 -6.29
N VAL A 73 22.42 2.90 -6.70
CA VAL A 73 22.97 3.85 -7.68
C VAL A 73 24.08 4.73 -7.07
N VAL A 74 23.88 5.22 -5.85
CA VAL A 74 24.87 6.03 -5.14
C VAL A 74 25.96 5.13 -4.55
N GLY A 75 25.58 4.06 -3.86
CA GLY A 75 26.53 3.20 -3.14
C GLY A 75 27.33 2.25 -4.02
N LYS A 76 26.72 1.59 -5.00
CA LYS A 76 27.40 0.59 -5.84
C LYS A 76 27.93 1.15 -7.16
N GLU A 77 27.20 2.09 -7.76
CA GLU A 77 27.58 2.67 -9.07
C GLU A 77 28.33 4.01 -8.94
N GLY A 78 28.44 4.58 -7.74
CA GLY A 78 29.18 5.83 -7.48
C GLY A 78 28.53 7.08 -8.08
N LYS A 79 27.24 7.02 -8.44
CA LYS A 79 26.52 8.14 -9.09
C LYS A 79 25.92 9.10 -8.05
N LEU A 80 26.77 9.91 -7.43
CA LEU A 80 26.42 10.83 -6.31
C LEU A 80 25.41 11.94 -6.66
N ASN A 81 25.16 12.19 -7.94
CA ASN A 81 24.23 13.24 -8.39
C ASN A 81 22.77 12.77 -8.43
N GLN A 82 22.49 11.52 -8.07
CA GLN A 82 21.14 10.98 -8.05
C GLN A 82 20.44 11.38 -6.76
N ARG A 83 19.12 11.61 -6.85
CA ARG A 83 18.29 12.08 -5.75
C ARG A 83 17.08 11.17 -5.60
N ALA A 84 16.71 10.90 -4.36
CA ALA A 84 15.48 10.20 -4.01
C ALA A 84 14.29 11.06 -4.40
N GLN A 85 13.33 10.47 -5.09
CA GLN A 85 12.03 11.06 -5.38
C GLN A 85 10.93 10.15 -4.85
N ILE A 86 10.24 10.60 -3.81
CA ILE A 86 9.07 9.91 -3.27
C ILE A 86 7.83 10.52 -3.93
N PRO A 87 7.10 9.80 -4.80
CA PRO A 87 5.91 10.32 -5.46
C PRO A 87 4.84 10.70 -4.43
N ASN A 88 4.19 11.85 -4.62
CA ASN A 88 3.14 12.38 -3.74
C ASN A 88 3.58 12.62 -2.28
N ALA A 89 4.89 12.78 -2.05
CA ALA A 89 5.40 13.11 -0.73
C ALA A 89 4.76 14.39 -0.19
N SER A 90 4.18 14.28 1.00
CA SER A 90 3.60 15.38 1.76
C SER A 90 3.84 15.13 3.24
N GLY A 91 3.85 16.20 4.04
CA GLY A 91 4.15 16.11 5.47
C GLY A 91 5.50 15.45 5.74
N SER A 92 5.55 14.48 6.66
CA SER A 92 6.78 13.78 7.07
C SER A 92 7.49 13.05 5.92
N TRP A 93 6.81 12.71 4.83
CA TRP A 93 7.44 12.05 3.69
C TRP A 93 8.36 12.96 2.89
N ASN A 94 8.08 14.27 2.84
CA ASN A 94 9.02 15.24 2.28
C ASN A 94 10.30 15.28 3.10
N VAL A 95 10.18 15.25 4.43
CA VAL A 95 11.33 15.23 5.33
C VAL A 95 12.19 13.97 5.11
N VAL A 96 11.57 12.81 4.85
CA VAL A 96 12.30 11.57 4.53
C VAL A 96 13.06 11.70 3.21
N ALA A 97 12.42 12.21 2.15
CA ALA A 97 13.08 12.42 0.86
C ALA A 97 14.25 13.42 0.98
N ASP A 98 14.04 14.53 1.68
CA ASP A 98 15.08 15.54 1.93
C ASP A 98 16.25 14.97 2.75
N SER A 99 15.96 14.17 3.77
CA SER A 99 16.99 13.54 4.61
C SER A 99 17.88 12.61 3.78
N VAL A 100 17.28 11.76 2.93
CA VAL A 100 18.05 10.88 2.03
C VAL A 100 18.89 11.70 1.04
N ASN A 101 18.36 12.82 0.54
CA ASN A 101 19.04 13.70 -0.40
C ASN A 101 20.16 14.55 0.22
N SER A 102 20.20 14.65 1.54
CA SER A 102 21.22 15.40 2.29
C SER A 102 22.47 14.60 2.66
N LEU A 103 22.45 13.28 2.41
CA LEU A 103 23.57 12.35 2.60
C LEU A 103 24.48 12.33 1.36
#